data_AF-A0A0C2BCZ8-F1
#
_entry.id   AF-A0A0C2BCZ8-F1
#
_cell.length_a   1.000
_cell.length_b   1.000
_cell.length_c   1.000
_cell.angle_alpha   90.00
_cell.angle_beta   90.00
_cell.angle_gamma   90.00
#
_symmetry.space_group_name_H-M   'P 1'
#
loop_
_entity.id
_entity.type
_entity.pdbx_description
1 polymer ?
#
loop_
_entity_poly.entity_id
_entity_poly.type
_entity_poly.pdbx_seq_one_letter_code
_entity_poly.pdbx_strand_id
1 'polypeptide(L)' 'MVVYDRTYEMVAVIRGFTGPLVHLARPTGLEWQSRWVSVRPGTAYEQRQLRALAALHRLRHKGLPVG' A
#
# COMPACT_ATOMS: atom_id res chain seq x y z
N MET A 1 4.11 -8.27 -2.17
CA MET A 1 4.93 -8.07 -0.96
C MET A 1 4.55 -6.74 -0.30
N VAL A 2 4.41 -6.70 1.04
CA VAL A 2 4.15 -5.45 1.78
C VAL A 2 5.46 -4.78 2.14
N VAL A 3 5.55 -3.48 1.91
CA VAL A 3 6.72 -2.66 2.21
C VAL A 3 6.34 -1.39 2.95
N TYR A 4 7.31 -0.82 3.66
CA TYR A 4 7.26 0.52 4.22
C TYR A 4 8.16 1.43 3.39
N ASP A 5 7.60 2.51 2.86
CA ASP A 5 8.33 3.56 2.16
C ASP A 5 8.74 4.64 3.16
N ARG A 6 10.06 4.85 3.31
CA ARG A 6 10.60 5.86 4.24
C ARG A 6 10.41 7.30 3.75
N THR A 7 10.28 7.51 2.44
CA THR A 7 10.10 8.86 1.88
C THR A 7 8.71 9.38 2.15
N TYR A 8 7.71 8.50 2.08
CA TYR A 8 6.30 8.84 2.31
C TYR A 8 5.83 8.47 3.72
N GLU A 9 6.66 7.78 4.49
CA GLU A 9 6.32 7.22 5.81
C GLU A 9 5.05 6.34 5.78
N MET A 10 4.93 5.52 4.74
CA MET A 10 3.69 4.82 4.41
C MET A 10 3.91 3.36 4.04
N VAL A 11 2.98 2.52 4.50
CA VAL A 11 2.87 1.11 4.08
C VAL A 11 2.16 0.94 2.74
N ALA A 12 2.63 0.01 1.91
CA ALA A 12 2.09 -0.27 0.57
C ALA A 12 2.33 -1.73 0.14
N VAL A 13 1.70 -2.14 -0.96
CA VAL A 13 2.09 -3.34 -1.72
C VAL A 13 2.89 -2.97 -2.96
N ILE A 14 3.90 -3.77 -3.26
CA ILE A 14 4.61 -3.67 -4.55
C ILE A 14 3.71 -4.20 -5.67
N ARG A 15 3.56 -3.41 -6.73
CA ARG A 15 2.88 -3.78 -7.99
C ARG A 15 3.82 -4.15 -9.12
N GLY A 16 5.03 -3.61 -9.11
CA GLY A 16 6.01 -3.87 -10.15
C GLY A 16 7.26 -3.02 -9.96
N PHE A 17 8.17 -3.13 -10.93
CA PHE A 17 9.43 -2.40 -10.95
C PHE A 17 9.67 -1.83 -12.34
N THR A 18 10.21 -0.62 -12.40
CA THR A 18 10.64 0.05 -13.63
C THR A 18 12.04 0.60 -13.39
N GLY A 19 13.07 -0.15 -13.84
CA GLY A 19 14.46 0.17 -13.53
C GLY A 19 14.69 0.27 -12.01
N PRO A 20 15.22 1.40 -11.48
CA PRO A 20 15.47 1.59 -10.05
C PRO A 20 14.20 1.95 -9.24
N LEU A 21 13.06 2.09 -9.92
CA LEU A 21 11.81 2.49 -9.30
C LEU A 21 10.96 1.27 -8.95
N VAL A 22 10.34 1.33 -7.78
CA VAL A 22 9.31 0.39 -7.34
C VAL A 22 7.95 1.07 -7.44
N HIS A 23 6.99 0.39 -8.06
CA HIS A 23 5.62 0.85 -8.13
C HIS A 23 4.87 0.33 -6.90
N LEU A 24 4.28 1.25 -6.14
CA LEU A 24 3.63 0.99 -4.86
C LEU A 24 2.15 1.33 -4.97
N ALA A 25 1.32 0.48 -4.40
CA ALA A 25 -0.11 0.71 -4.32
C ALA A 25 -0.62 0.51 -2.89
N ARG A 26 -1.56 1.35 -2.49
CA ARG A 26 -2.37 1.13 -1.30
C ARG A 26 -3.71 0.49 -1.66
N PRO A 27 -4.28 -0.31 -0.75
CA PRO A 27 -5.64 -0.82 -0.88
C PRO A 27 -6.72 0.27 -1.02
N THR A 28 -6.41 1.51 -0.67
CA THR A 28 -7.29 2.68 -0.78
C THR A 28 -7.26 3.36 -2.16
N GLY A 29 -6.57 2.77 -3.15
CA GLY A 29 -6.48 3.31 -4.52
C GLY A 29 -5.35 4.32 -4.75
N LEU A 30 -4.60 4.71 -3.71
CA LEU A 30 -3.42 5.56 -3.88
C LEU A 30 -2.26 4.75 -4.47
N GLU A 31 -1.67 5.25 -5.55
CA GLU A 31 -0.51 4.66 -6.21
C GLU A 31 0.61 5.69 -6.35
N TRP A 32 1.86 5.24 -6.22
CA TRP A 32 3.04 6.09 -6.39
C TRP A 32 4.26 5.27 -6.77
N GLN A 33 5.34 5.97 -7.11
CA GLN A 33 6.64 5.38 -7.41
C GLN A 33 7.66 5.89 -6.40
N SER A 34 8.55 4.98 -5.97
CA SER A 34 9.65 5.31 -5.06
C SER A 34 10.92 4.61 -5.52
N ARG A 35 12.09 5.03 -5.04
CA ARG A 35 13.33 4.30 -5.32
C ARG A 35 13.35 3.01 -4.50
N TRP A 36 13.92 1.93 -5.03
CA TRP A 36 13.99 0.67 -4.28
C TRP A 36 14.76 0.81 -2.94
N VAL A 37 15.69 1.77 -2.84
CA VAL A 37 16.48 2.02 -1.61
C VAL A 37 15.68 2.70 -0.49
N SER A 38 14.60 3.43 -0.82
CA SER A 38 13.75 4.09 0.17
C SER A 38 12.72 3.14 0.78
N VAL A 39 12.49 1.97 0.20
CA VAL A 39 11.60 0.95 0.74
C VAL A 39 12.32 -0.11 1.57
N ARG A 40 11.64 -0.60 2.59
CA ARG A 40 12.05 -1.79 3.36
C ARG A 40 10.90 -2.78 3.48
N PRO A 41 11.17 -4.07 3.75
CA PRO A 41 10.14 -5.01 4.14
C PRO A 41 9.29 -4.44 5.29
N GLY A 42 7.97 -4.58 5.14
CA GLY A 42 7.04 -4.19 6.19
C GLY A 42 7.09 -5.15 7.37
N THR A 43 7.03 -4.62 8.59
CA THR A 43 6.93 -5.42 9.82
C THR A 43 5.61 -6.19 9.87
N ALA A 44 5.51 -7.20 10.74
CA ALA A 44 4.25 -7.92 10.96
C ALA A 44 3.10 -6.98 11.41
N TYR A 45 3.43 -5.92 12.15
CA TYR A 45 2.48 -4.89 12.56
C TYR A 45 1.98 -4.07 11.36
N GLU A 46 2.89 -3.57 10.54
CA GLU A 46 2.58 -2.81 9.31
C GLU A 46 1.75 -3.62 8.31
N GLN A 47 2.05 -4.92 8.17
CA GLN A 47 1.26 -5.84 7.37
C GLN A 47 -0.17 -6.00 7.90
N ARG A 48 -0.34 -6.00 9.23
CA ARG A 48 -1.66 -6.06 9.87
C ARG A 48 -2.43 -4.76 9.65
N GLN A 49 -1.77 -3.62 9.82
CA GLN A 49 -2.34 -2.30 9.58
C GLN A 49 -2.83 -2.16 8.13
N LEU A 50 -2.01 -2.56 7.15
CA LEU A 50 -2.40 -2.50 5.74
C LEU A 50 -3.62 -3.37 5.43
N ARG A 51 -3.70 -4.57 6.02
CA ARG A 51 -4.88 -5.46 5.91
C ARG A 51 -6.12 -4.85 6.54
N ALA A 52 -5.99 -4.22 7.71
CA ALA A 52 -7.09 -3.51 8.36
C ALA A 52 -7.61 -2.35 7.49
N LEU A 53 -6.71 -1.57 6.90
CA LEU A 53 -7.07 -0.50 5.94
C LEU A 53 -7.80 -1.06 4.72
N ALA A 54 -7.33 -2.18 4.16
CA ALA A 54 -7.99 -2.85 3.04
C ALA A 54 -9.40 -3.35 3.40
N ALA A 55 -9.58 -3.91 4.61
CA ALA A 55 -10.87 -4.36 5.09
C ALA A 55 -11.84 -3.17 5.29
N LEU A 56 -11.38 -2.10 5.94
CA LEU A 56 -12.16 -0.89 6.14
C LEU A 56 -12.58 -0.25 4.81
N HIS A 57 -11.66 -0.15 3.85
CA HIS A 57 -11.95 0.36 2.53
C HIS A 57 -13.05 -0.44 1.82
N ARG A 58 -12.94 -1.78 1.83
CA ARG A 58 -13.98 -2.66 1.26
C ARG A 58 -15.34 -2.52 1.93
N LEU A 59 -15.36 -2.40 3.27
CA LEU A 59 -16.61 -2.19 4.01
C LEU A 59 -17.28 -0.87 3.62
N ARG A 60 -16.50 0.22 3.53
CA ARG A 60 -17.00 1.54 3.10
C ARG A 60 -17.55 1.50 1.67
N HIS A 61 -16.85 0.85 0.75
CA HIS A 61 -17.33 0.70 -0.63
C HIS A 61 -18.51 -0.26 -0.78
N LYS A 62 -18.71 -1.21 0.13
CA LYS A 62 -19.88 -2.10 0.16
C LYS A 62 -21.12 -1.43 0.74
N GLY A 63 -20.94 -0.34 1.51
CA GLY A 63 -22.02 0.43 2.14
C GLY A 63 -22.55 1.61 1.31
N LEU A 64 -22.00 1.88 0.12
CA LEU A 64 -22.65 2.78 -0.84
C LEU A 64 -23.74 2.00 -1.58
N PRO A 65 -25.03 2.33 -1.40
CA PRO A 65 -26.01 1.90 -2.37
C PRO A 65 -25.65 2.58 -3.69
N VAL A 66 -25.30 1.79 -4.70
CA VAL A 66 -25.62 2.16 -6.07
C VAL A 66 -27.14 2.11 -6.16
N GLY A 67 -27.75 3.28 -6.05
CA GLY A 67 -29.19 3.52 -6.13
C GLY A 67 -29.42 5.01 -6.32
#